data_AF-A0A7L4TJN3-F1
#
_entry.id   AF-A0A7L4TJN3-F1
#
_cell.length_a   1.000
_cell.length_b   1.000
_cell.length_c   1.000
_cell.angle_alpha   90.00
_cell.angle_beta   90.00
_cell.angle_gamma   90.00
#
_symmetry.space_group_name_H-M   'P 1'
#
loop_
_entity.id
_entity.type
_entity.pdbx_description
1 polymer ?
#
loop_
_entity_poly.entity_id
_entity_poly.type
_entity_poly.pdbx_seq_one_letter_code
_entity_poly.pdbx_strand_id
1 'polypeptide(L)'
;MSRGEKPKHIGRNISRIRELRGMKQEVLAEEIGISQQTVSNIEGSEAIEKEKVAEFAKALGVTAEALENFTEESILNYFNSQYNDGNIFGTHCFCPFNPIEKLLDTFDDIKKLYERLIVAEKVKTEYLERVLKNK
;
A
#
# COMPACT_ATOMS: atom_id res chain seq x y z
N MET A 1 22.28 12.70 -29.38
CA MET A 1 20.97 12.43 -30.02
C MET A 1 19.89 12.84 -29.04
N SER A 2 19.16 13.92 -29.32
CA SER A 2 18.05 14.38 -28.48
C SER A 2 16.96 13.32 -28.52
N ARG A 3 16.69 12.68 -27.37
CA ARG A 3 15.59 11.73 -27.23
C ARG A 3 14.31 12.57 -27.18
N GLY A 4 13.76 12.91 -28.35
CA GLY A 4 12.55 13.71 -28.45
C GLY A 4 11.48 13.11 -27.54
N GLU A 5 10.89 13.94 -26.68
CA GLU A 5 9.77 13.57 -25.82
C GLU A 5 8.70 12.92 -26.69
N LYS A 6 8.53 11.60 -26.56
CA LYS A 6 7.46 10.90 -27.28
C LYS A 6 6.13 11.51 -26.80
N PRO A 7 5.22 11.89 -27.70
CA PRO A 7 3.92 12.41 -27.31
C PRO A 7 3.26 11.40 -26.35
N LYS A 8 2.78 11.91 -25.21
CA LYS A 8 2.17 11.08 -24.16
C LYS A 8 0.89 10.47 -24.73
N HIS A 9 0.89 9.16 -24.94
CA HIS A 9 -0.26 8.43 -25.46
C HIS A 9 -1.19 8.04 -24.30
N ILE A 10 -2.23 8.84 -24.07
CA ILE A 10 -3.12 8.70 -22.91
C ILE A 10 -3.88 7.36 -22.95
N GLY A 11 -4.33 6.93 -24.13
CA GLY A 11 -4.99 5.63 -24.28
C GLY A 11 -4.14 4.44 -23.82
N ARG A 12 -2.82 4.47 -24.09
CA ARG A 12 -1.89 3.43 -23.66
C ARG A 12 -1.70 3.44 -22.14
N ASN A 13 -1.71 4.62 -21.52
CA ASN A 13 -1.68 4.75 -20.06
C ASN A 13 -2.94 4.13 -19.43
N ILE A 14 -4.12 4.41 -19.99
CA ILE A 14 -5.40 3.81 -19.55
C ILE A 14 -5.33 2.29 -19.62
N SER A 15 -4.89 1.75 -20.77
CA SER A 15 -4.76 0.30 -20.98
C SER A 15 -3.81 -0.33 -19.95
N ARG A 16 -2.67 0.32 -19.68
CA ARG A 16 -1.68 -0.18 -18.73
C ARG A 16 -2.17 -0.15 -17.28
N ILE A 17 -2.81 0.94 -16.86
CA ILE A 17 -3.40 1.05 -15.51
C ILE A 17 -4.51 0.02 -15.34
N ARG A 18 -5.34 -0.19 -16.37
CA ARG A 18 -6.39 -1.21 -16.38
C ARG A 18 -5.82 -2.62 -16.18
N GLU A 19 -4.77 -2.97 -16.93
CA GLU A 19 -4.06 -4.25 -16.79
C GLU A 19 -3.47 -4.44 -15.38
N LEU A 20 -2.85 -3.41 -14.82
CA LEU A 20 -2.30 -3.45 -13.46
C LEU A 20 -3.38 -3.68 -12.39
N ARG A 21 -4.60 -3.20 -12.64
CA ARG A 21 -5.76 -3.47 -11.79
C ARG A 21 -6.42 -4.83 -12.04
N GLY A 22 -5.93 -5.61 -13.01
CA GLY A 22 -6.55 -6.88 -13.39
C GLY A 22 -7.96 -6.73 -13.96
N MET A 23 -8.29 -5.54 -14.48
CA MET A 23 -9.62 -5.21 -14.96
C MET A 23 -9.74 -5.54 -16.46
N LYS A 24 -10.83 -6.19 -16.86
CA LYS A 24 -11.13 -6.43 -18.28
C LYS A 24 -11.74 -5.18 -18.93
N GLN A 25 -11.65 -5.06 -20.26
CA GLN A 25 -12.22 -3.91 -20.96
C GLN A 25 -13.74 -3.83 -20.79
N GLU A 26 -14.43 -4.97 -20.71
CA GLU A 26 -15.88 -5.03 -20.49
C GLU A 26 -16.26 -4.41 -19.14
N VAL A 27 -15.52 -4.73 -18.09
CA VAL A 27 -15.76 -4.22 -16.73
C VAL A 27 -15.54 -2.71 -16.67
N LEU A 28 -14.48 -2.21 -17.31
CA LEU A 28 -14.22 -0.77 -17.39
C LEU A 28 -15.34 -0.05 -18.19
N ALA A 29 -15.83 -0.69 -19.25
CA ALA A 29 -16.91 -0.16 -20.06
C ALA A 29 -18.23 -0.08 -19.26
N GLU A 30 -18.55 -1.11 -18.48
CA GLU A 30 -19.71 -1.15 -17.58
C GLU A 30 -19.65 -0.04 -16.51
N GLU A 31 -18.49 0.17 -15.87
CA GLU A 31 -18.28 1.21 -14.86
C GLU A 31 -18.49 2.63 -15.40
N ILE A 32 -18.08 2.88 -16.65
CA ILE A 32 -18.20 4.21 -17.30
C ILE A 32 -19.55 4.33 -18.04
N GLY A 33 -20.29 3.24 -18.24
CA GLY A 33 -21.54 3.22 -18.97
C GLY A 33 -21.37 3.38 -20.49
N ILE A 34 -20.26 2.91 -21.05
CA ILE A 34 -19.96 2.94 -22.49
C ILE A 34 -19.80 1.51 -23.05
N SER A 35 -19.67 1.38 -24.36
CA SER A 35 -19.43 0.07 -24.98
C SER A 35 -17.97 -0.36 -24.84
N GLN A 36 -17.72 -1.68 -24.80
CA GLN A 36 -16.35 -2.24 -24.79
C GLN A 36 -15.56 -1.82 -26.05
N GLN A 37 -16.22 -1.67 -27.20
CA GLN A 37 -15.60 -1.13 -28.42
C GLN A 37 -15.14 0.32 -28.23
N THR A 38 -15.93 1.14 -27.54
CA THR A 38 -15.57 2.53 -27.20
C THR A 38 -14.32 2.56 -26.32
N VAL A 39 -14.24 1.69 -25.30
CA VAL A 39 -13.03 1.55 -24.46
C VAL A 39 -11.82 1.15 -25.30
N SER A 40 -11.94 0.16 -26.17
CA SER A 40 -10.84 -0.27 -27.06
C SER A 40 -10.36 0.86 -27.97
N ASN A 41 -11.28 1.66 -28.52
CA ASN A 41 -10.92 2.81 -29.37
C ASN A 41 -10.20 3.90 -28.57
N ILE A 42 -10.64 4.16 -27.34
CA ILE A 42 -10.02 5.12 -26.43
C ILE A 42 -8.61 4.67 -26.03
N GLU A 43 -8.42 3.37 -25.74
CA GLU A 43 -7.09 2.82 -25.44
C GLU A 43 -6.12 2.94 -26.63
N GLY A 44 -6.63 2.91 -27.87
CA GLY A 44 -5.85 3.14 -29.08
C GLY A 44 -5.62 4.60 -29.45
N SER A 45 -6.19 5.55 -28.70
CA SER A 45 -6.14 6.99 -29.01
C SER A 45 -4.99 7.68 -28.27
N GLU A 46 -4.18 8.45 -29.00
CA GLU A 46 -3.07 9.23 -28.42
C GLU A 46 -3.56 10.35 -27.50
N ALA A 47 -4.60 11.07 -27.93
CA ALA A 47 -5.23 12.15 -27.19
C ALA A 47 -6.71 11.84 -26.97
N ILE A 48 -7.20 12.19 -25.78
CA ILE A 48 -8.57 11.98 -25.34
C ILE A 48 -9.07 13.29 -24.73
N GLU A 49 -10.36 13.59 -24.86
CA GLU A 49 -10.99 14.76 -24.25
C GLU A 49 -10.82 14.71 -22.71
N LYS A 50 -10.52 15.86 -22.09
CA LYS A 50 -10.27 15.95 -20.65
C LYS A 50 -11.42 15.42 -19.79
N GLU A 51 -12.66 15.60 -20.26
CA GLU A 51 -13.86 15.08 -19.59
C GLU A 51 -13.83 13.54 -19.54
N LYS A 52 -13.49 12.90 -20.66
CA LYS A 52 -13.32 11.45 -20.74
C LYS A 52 -12.13 10.98 -19.93
N VAL A 53 -11.01 11.70 -19.92
CA VAL A 53 -9.86 11.39 -19.06
C VAL A 53 -10.28 11.33 -17.58
N ALA A 54 -11.11 12.28 -17.13
CA ALA A 54 -11.62 12.31 -15.76
C ALA A 54 -12.57 11.14 -15.45
N GLU A 55 -13.47 10.79 -16.38
CA GLU A 55 -14.35 9.62 -16.26
C GLU A 55 -13.55 8.32 -16.11
N PHE A 56 -12.56 8.12 -16.99
CA PHE A 56 -11.68 6.95 -16.96
C PHE A 56 -10.82 6.91 -15.71
N ALA A 57 -10.26 8.04 -15.28
CA ALA A 57 -9.48 8.12 -14.04
C ALA A 57 -10.33 7.72 -12.83
N LYS A 58 -11.59 8.19 -12.76
CA LYS A 58 -12.53 7.83 -11.69
C LYS A 58 -12.86 6.34 -11.69
N ALA A 59 -13.19 5.75 -12.84
CA ALA A 59 -13.47 4.32 -12.95
C ALA A 59 -12.24 3.45 -12.65
N LEU A 60 -11.06 3.91 -13.04
CA LEU A 60 -9.78 3.30 -12.70
C LEU A 60 -9.29 3.69 -11.30
N GLY A 61 -10.06 4.41 -10.48
CA GLY A 61 -9.71 4.81 -9.12
C GLY A 61 -8.35 5.51 -8.97
N VAL A 62 -7.96 6.33 -9.95
CA VAL A 62 -6.75 7.16 -9.96
C VAL A 62 -7.12 8.62 -10.18
N THR A 63 -6.19 9.55 -9.96
CA THR A 63 -6.41 10.96 -10.34
C THR A 63 -6.19 11.14 -11.84
N ALA A 64 -6.87 12.12 -12.46
CA ALA A 64 -6.67 12.44 -13.87
C ALA A 64 -5.19 12.81 -14.16
N GLU A 65 -4.55 13.52 -13.21
CA GLU A 65 -3.14 13.85 -13.28
C GLU A 65 -2.24 12.60 -13.26
N ALA A 66 -2.56 11.59 -12.43
CA ALA A 66 -1.81 10.34 -12.39
C ALA A 66 -1.96 9.55 -13.69
N LEU A 67 -3.12 9.64 -14.35
CA LEU A 67 -3.37 9.00 -15.65
C LEU A 67 -2.60 9.68 -16.79
N GLU A 68 -2.56 11.02 -16.79
CA GLU A 68 -1.82 11.83 -17.78
C GLU A 68 -0.30 11.75 -17.60
N ASN A 69 0.18 11.71 -16.36
CA ASN A 69 1.61 11.63 -16.02
C ASN A 69 2.10 10.20 -15.80
N PHE A 70 1.28 9.20 -16.10
CA PHE A 70 1.65 7.80 -15.96
C PHE A 70 2.86 7.46 -16.84
N THR A 71 3.90 6.92 -16.22
CA THR A 71 5.06 6.34 -16.91
C THR A 71 5.40 4.98 -16.31
N GLU A 72 6.04 4.10 -17.08
CA GLU A 72 6.47 2.80 -16.57
C GLU A 72 7.46 2.94 -15.39
N GLU A 73 8.27 4.00 -15.38
CA GLU A 73 9.17 4.33 -14.26
C GLU A 73 8.41 4.78 -13.01
N SER A 74 7.28 5.50 -13.16
CA SER A 74 6.40 5.85 -12.03
C SER A 74 5.86 4.60 -11.31
N ILE A 75 5.60 3.53 -12.06
CA ILE A 75 5.16 2.23 -11.49
C ILE A 75 6.30 1.60 -10.69
N LEU A 76 7.51 1.54 -11.27
CA LEU A 76 8.69 1.01 -10.58
C LEU A 76 8.99 1.79 -9.29
N ASN A 77 8.86 3.12 -9.32
CA ASN A 77 9.02 3.96 -8.14
C ASN A 77 7.92 3.74 -7.11
N TYR A 78 6.66 3.54 -7.52
CA TYR A 78 5.57 3.17 -6.61
C TYR A 78 5.83 1.81 -5.93
N PHE A 79 6.24 0.78 -6.69
CA PHE A 79 6.56 -0.53 -6.10
C PHE A 79 7.82 -0.50 -5.23
N ASN A 80 8.86 0.24 -5.64
CA ASN A 80 10.08 0.39 -4.86
C ASN A 80 9.85 1.19 -3.57
N SER A 81 9.00 2.21 -3.59
CA SER A 81 8.64 2.98 -2.38
C SER A 81 7.74 2.19 -1.44
N GLN A 82 6.78 1.41 -1.97
CA GLN A 82 5.95 0.53 -1.16
C GLN A 82 6.73 -0.62 -0.47
N TYR A 83 7.88 -1.01 -1.02
CA TYR A 83 8.74 -2.06 -0.43
C TYR A 83 9.89 -1.52 0.42
N ASN A 84 10.41 -0.31 0.14
CA ASN A 84 11.49 0.28 0.93
C ASN A 84 11.00 1.15 2.10
N ASP A 85 9.83 1.76 1.99
CA ASP A 85 9.29 2.62 3.03
C ASP A 85 7.90 2.12 3.43
N GLY A 86 7.79 1.54 4.63
CA GLY A 86 6.53 1.24 5.31
C GLY A 86 5.70 2.48 5.69
N ASN A 87 5.87 3.60 4.97
CA ASN A 87 5.16 4.86 5.13
C ASN A 87 4.07 4.99 4.06
N ILE A 88 3.05 4.16 4.21
CA ILE A 88 1.70 4.55 3.79
C ILE A 88 1.30 5.67 4.75
N PHE A 89 1.01 6.89 4.26
CA PHE A 89 -0.15 7.71 4.68
C PHE A 89 -0.08 9.15 4.14
N GLY A 90 -0.39 9.31 2.85
CA GLY A 90 -0.97 10.53 2.27
C GLY A 90 -2.50 10.53 2.27
N THR A 91 -3.16 9.60 2.98
CA THR A 91 -4.63 9.55 3.05
C THR A 91 -5.07 8.95 4.38
N HIS A 92 -5.32 9.82 5.37
CA HIS A 92 -6.26 9.62 6.48
C HIS A 92 -6.74 8.17 6.76
N CYS A 93 -5.87 7.25 7.16
CA CYS A 93 -6.28 6.28 8.16
C CYS A 93 -5.87 6.89 9.49
N PHE A 94 -6.81 7.57 10.11
CA PHE A 94 -6.70 7.93 11.52
C PHE A 94 -6.77 6.63 12.30
N CYS A 95 -5.66 5.88 12.35
CA CYS A 95 -5.46 4.91 13.41
C CYS A 95 -5.31 5.75 14.69
N PRO A 96 -6.25 5.69 15.66
CA PRO A 96 -6.06 6.33 16.97
C PRO A 96 -4.98 5.62 17.80
N PHE A 97 -4.14 4.84 17.13
CA PHE A 97 -3.34 3.78 17.68
C PHE A 97 -1.98 3.85 17.01
N ASN A 98 -0.98 4.37 17.72
CA ASN A 98 0.39 4.40 17.27
C ASN A 98 1.02 3.03 17.57
N PRO A 99 1.33 2.21 16.55
CA PRO A 99 1.86 0.86 16.77
C PRO A 99 3.23 0.86 17.46
N ILE A 100 4.02 1.94 17.32
CA ILE A 100 5.31 2.08 18.00
C ILE A 100 5.12 2.27 19.50
N GLU A 101 4.11 3.06 19.90
CA GLU A 101 3.82 3.34 21.31
C GLU A 101 3.40 2.07 22.06
N LYS A 102 2.46 1.29 21.52
CA LYS A 102 2.08 0.01 22.14
C LYS A 102 3.22 -1.00 22.16
N LEU A 103 4.09 -0.97 21.16
CA LEU A 103 5.26 -1.84 21.16
C LEU A 103 6.16 -1.50 22.35
N LEU A 104 6.40 -0.21 22.62
CA LEU A 104 7.15 0.23 23.80
C LEU A 104 6.45 -0.21 25.10
N ASP A 105 5.14 -0.06 25.21
CA ASP A 105 4.37 -0.54 26.37
C ASP A 105 4.56 -2.05 26.59
N THR A 106 4.49 -2.84 25.52
CA THR A 106 4.69 -4.30 25.62
C THR A 106 6.09 -4.66 26.10
N PHE A 107 7.11 -3.89 25.72
CA PHE A 107 8.48 -4.12 26.20
C PHE A 107 8.60 -3.85 27.71
N ASP A 108 7.94 -2.82 28.22
CA ASP A 108 7.96 -2.51 29.65
C ASP A 108 7.16 -3.53 30.47
N ASP A 109 6.05 -4.05 29.95
CA ASP A 109 5.32 -5.16 30.58
C ASP A 109 6.15 -6.45 30.61
N ILE A 110 6.88 -6.75 29.53
CA ILE A 110 7.81 -7.88 29.46
C ILE A 110 8.92 -7.74 30.51
N LYS A 111 9.53 -6.56 30.66
CA LYS A 111 10.55 -6.31 31.69
C LYS A 111 10.01 -6.56 33.10
N LYS A 112 8.82 -6.04 33.43
CA LYS A 112 8.17 -6.25 34.74
C LYS A 112 7.87 -7.73 35.00
N LEU A 113 7.45 -8.47 33.97
CA LEU A 113 7.24 -9.92 34.06
C LEU A 113 8.55 -10.66 34.35
N TYR A 114 9.65 -10.30 33.68
CA TYR A 114 10.96 -10.89 33.94
C TYR A 114 11.48 -10.57 35.35
N GLU A 115 11.31 -9.35 35.84
CA GLU A 115 11.68 -8.99 37.23
C GLU A 115 10.92 -9.85 38.25
N ARG A 116 9.61 -10.05 38.04
CA ARG A 116 8.79 -10.92 38.89
C ARG A 116 9.23 -12.38 38.81
N LEU A 117 9.58 -12.87 37.62
CA LEU A 117 10.07 -14.23 37.43
C LEU A 117 11.38 -14.47 38.19
N ILE A 118 12.32 -13.52 38.15
CA ILE A 118 13.58 -13.59 38.89
C ILE A 118 13.31 -13.67 40.40
N VAL A 119 12.36 -12.88 40.91
CA VAL A 119 11.96 -12.94 42.32
C VAL A 119 11.34 -14.30 42.67
N ALA A 120 10.44 -14.81 41.82
CA ALA A 120 9.80 -16.12 42.04
C ALA A 120 10.84 -17.26 42.06
N GLU A 121 11.83 -17.23 41.16
CA GLU A 121 12.92 -18.19 41.15
C GLU A 121 13.77 -18.11 42.42
N LYS A 122 14.12 -16.91 42.89
CA LYS A 122 14.86 -16.72 44.15
C LYS A 122 14.10 -17.30 45.36
N VAL A 123 12.82 -16.98 45.48
CA VAL A 123 11.96 -17.50 46.56
C VAL A 123 11.88 -19.02 46.51
N LYS A 124 11.75 -19.60 45.30
CA LYS A 124 11.72 -21.06 45.11
C LYS A 124 13.05 -21.70 45.50
N THR A 125 14.18 -21.12 45.12
CA THR A 125 15.50 -21.63 45.52
C THR A 125 15.70 -21.58 47.03
N GLU A 126 15.32 -20.48 47.69
CA GLU A 126 15.40 -20.36 49.15
C GLU A 126 14.52 -21.39 49.86
N TYR A 127 13.31 -21.64 49.37
CA TYR A 127 12.43 -22.67 49.90
C TYR A 127 13.04 -24.06 49.75
N LEU A 128 13.60 -24.38 48.58
CA LEU A 128 14.28 -25.66 48.34
C LEU A 128 15.48 -25.85 49.26
N GLU A 129 16.30 -24.81 49.47
CA GLU A 129 17.42 -24.85 50.42
C GLU A 129 16.96 -25.12 51.86
N ARG A 130 15.85 -24.50 52.31
CA ARG A 130 15.30 -24.75 53.64
C ARG A 130 14.81 -26.19 53.79
N VAL A 131 14.13 -26.73 52.78
CA VAL A 131 13.66 -28.12 52.79
C VAL A 131 14.82 -29.10 52.79
N LEU A 132 15.89 -28.81 52.05
CA LEU A 132 17.10 -29.65 52.01
C LEU A 132 17.89 -29.61 53.33
N LYS A 133 17.95 -28.47 54.02
CA LYS A 133 18.63 -28.33 55.33
C LYS A 133 17.87 -28.99 56.49
N ASN A 134 16.57 -29.21 56.34
CA ASN A 134 15.71 -29.85 57.35
C ASN A 134 15.57 -31.37 57.15
N LYS A 135 16.34 -31.97 56.23
CA LYS A 135 16.53 -33.42 56.08
C LYS A 135 17.85 -33.83 56.72
#